data_AF-A0A847Y6H3-F1
#
_entry.id   AF-A0A847Y6H3-F1
#
_cell.length_a   1.000
_cell.length_b   1.000
_cell.length_c   1.000
_cell.angle_alpha   90.00
_cell.angle_beta   90.00
_cell.angle_gamma   90.00
#
_symmetry.space_group_name_H-M   'P 1'
#
loop_
_entity.id
_entity.type
_entity.pdbx_description
1 polymer ?
#
loop_
_entity_poly.entity_id
_entity_poly.type
_entity_poly.pdbx_seq_one_letter_code
_entity_poly.pdbx_strand_id
1 'polypeptide(L)'
;MKKVLIFTLSFLLLANIVAAANKPSKVLMATTVGVVKSIDMNNQSFVMEKTGLMKFFYALLGALKFQAPRSTDITVITTTETEFKKKTTEGVASGAFTDLAVGQRVQVKGSYLKESTTTKTSLKATNVFILTPVQVALKECQTDADCTWCGNTCVEKNTLKNRMCAQVMPPEGYDCKCVLDHDCPGVIPVTITSADGHVTTLPSCGHCKKVLRSGPSTTHPATSTSEIIDKTCQEACIAQGYTNGICRQWAVTAQAKFGCNLNETEIGQTKDCTTIVNGHSLLGIGKTCCCK
;
A
#
# COMPACT_ATOMS: atom_id res chain seq x y z
N MET A 1 -47.88 -55.10 8.02
CA MET A 1 -47.87 -54.06 6.96
C MET A 1 -47.33 -52.69 7.40
N LYS A 2 -47.37 -52.29 8.69
CA LYS A 2 -46.81 -51.00 9.17
C LYS A 2 -45.29 -50.80 9.01
N LYS A 3 -44.48 -51.86 8.97
CA LYS A 3 -43.01 -51.75 8.88
C LYS A 3 -42.49 -51.39 7.47
N VAL A 4 -43.29 -51.63 6.42
CA VAL A 4 -42.90 -51.35 5.02
C VAL A 4 -43.08 -49.88 4.67
N LEU A 5 -44.04 -49.19 5.30
CA LEU A 5 -44.32 -47.77 5.05
C LEU A 5 -43.25 -46.81 5.63
N ILE A 6 -42.54 -47.24 6.69
CA ILE A 6 -41.51 -46.42 7.35
C ILE A 6 -40.21 -46.42 6.55
N PHE A 7 -39.88 -47.53 5.88
CA PHE A 7 -38.65 -47.63 5.08
C PHE A 7 -38.71 -46.81 3.78
N THR A 8 -39.87 -46.72 3.14
CA THR A 8 -40.05 -45.91 1.92
C THR A 8 -40.03 -44.41 2.22
N LEU A 9 -40.54 -43.96 3.36
CA LEU A 9 -40.51 -42.54 3.75
C LEU A 9 -39.09 -42.06 4.10
N SER A 10 -38.28 -42.90 4.74
CA SER A 10 -36.86 -42.59 5.02
C SER A 10 -36.01 -42.52 3.75
N PHE A 11 -36.25 -43.39 2.76
CA PHE A 11 -35.55 -43.32 1.47
C PHE A 11 -35.91 -42.07 0.65
N LEU A 12 -37.17 -41.63 0.68
CA LEU A 12 -37.61 -40.37 0.05
C LEU A 12 -37.03 -39.12 0.74
N LEU A 13 -36.77 -39.18 2.06
CA LEU A 13 -36.09 -38.08 2.76
C LEU A 13 -34.59 -38.03 2.42
N LEU A 14 -33.89 -39.18 2.34
CA LEU A 14 -32.47 -39.21 1.97
C LEU A 14 -32.22 -38.83 0.50
N ALA A 15 -33.11 -39.21 -0.42
CA ALA A 15 -32.96 -38.85 -1.84
C ALA A 15 -33.02 -37.33 -2.09
N ASN A 16 -33.83 -36.59 -1.30
CA ASN A 16 -33.90 -35.13 -1.40
C ASN A 16 -32.68 -34.42 -0.81
N ILE A 17 -31.98 -35.02 0.15
CA ILE A 17 -30.75 -34.44 0.75
C ILE A 17 -29.57 -34.56 -0.23
N VAL A 18 -29.47 -35.66 -0.98
CA VAL A 18 -28.39 -35.85 -1.97
C VAL A 18 -28.59 -34.94 -3.20
N ALA A 19 -29.84 -34.67 -3.60
CA ALA A 19 -30.13 -33.76 -4.73
C ALA A 19 -29.81 -32.27 -4.42
N ALA A 20 -29.75 -31.88 -3.14
CA ALA A 20 -29.39 -30.51 -2.74
C ALA A 20 -27.86 -30.26 -2.72
N ALA A 21 -27.04 -31.31 -2.72
CA ALA A 21 -25.59 -31.18 -2.58
C ALA A 21 -24.85 -30.80 -3.88
N ASN A 22 -25.49 -30.95 -5.05
CA ASN A 22 -24.86 -30.72 -6.36
C ASN A 22 -25.44 -29.54 -7.14
N LYS A 23 -26.09 -28.57 -6.47
CA LYS A 23 -26.40 -27.30 -7.14
C LYS A 23 -25.10 -26.56 -7.41
N PRO A 24 -24.78 -26.22 -8.68
CA PRO A 24 -23.61 -25.40 -8.97
C PRO A 24 -23.70 -24.15 -8.11
N SER A 25 -22.67 -23.92 -7.28
CA SER A 25 -22.62 -22.75 -6.41
C SER A 25 -22.80 -21.52 -7.29
N LYS A 26 -23.95 -20.85 -7.15
CA LYS A 26 -24.24 -19.63 -7.90
C LYS A 26 -23.13 -18.64 -7.58
N VAL A 27 -22.28 -18.37 -8.56
CA VAL A 27 -21.21 -17.39 -8.45
C VAL A 27 -21.89 -16.04 -8.25
N LEU A 28 -21.78 -15.48 -7.04
CA LEU A 28 -22.38 -14.20 -6.72
C LEU A 28 -21.49 -13.10 -7.28
N MET A 29 -21.90 -12.54 -8.42
CA MET A 29 -21.30 -11.34 -8.98
C MET A 29 -21.58 -10.16 -8.05
N ALA A 30 -20.53 -9.43 -7.69
CA ALA A 30 -20.60 -8.28 -6.80
C ALA A 30 -19.90 -7.07 -7.42
N THR A 31 -20.46 -5.89 -7.15
CA THR A 31 -19.80 -4.61 -7.40
C THR A 31 -19.60 -3.91 -6.07
N THR A 32 -18.37 -3.48 -5.79
CA THR A 32 -18.00 -2.85 -4.52
C THR A 32 -17.14 -1.61 -4.77
N VAL A 33 -17.22 -0.63 -3.87
CA VAL A 33 -16.47 0.63 -3.96
C VAL A 33 -15.68 0.82 -2.67
N GLY A 34 -14.38 1.07 -2.80
CA GLY A 34 -13.48 1.21 -1.66
C GLY A 34 -12.31 2.13 -1.91
N VAL A 35 -11.45 2.23 -0.90
CA VAL A 35 -10.16 2.91 -0.95
C VAL A 35 -9.07 1.86 -0.85
N VAL A 36 -8.08 1.90 -1.74
CA VAL A 36 -6.92 1.01 -1.72
C VAL A 36 -6.08 1.28 -0.46
N LYS A 37 -5.89 0.28 0.40
CA LYS A 37 -5.06 0.36 1.62
C LYS A 37 -3.64 -0.11 1.38
N SER A 38 -3.48 -1.20 0.66
CA SER A 38 -2.17 -1.79 0.35
C SER A 38 -2.22 -2.48 -1.01
N ILE A 39 -1.06 -2.56 -1.66
CA ILE A 39 -0.88 -3.18 -2.97
C ILE A 39 0.25 -4.20 -2.85
N ASP A 40 0.00 -5.42 -3.32
CA ASP A 40 0.99 -6.47 -3.47
C ASP A 40 1.27 -6.66 -4.97
N MET A 41 2.40 -6.12 -5.43
CA MET A 41 2.79 -6.17 -6.84
C MET A 41 3.14 -7.59 -7.30
N ASN A 42 3.65 -8.44 -6.41
CA ASN A 42 4.09 -9.79 -6.75
C ASN A 42 2.89 -10.68 -7.08
N ASN A 43 1.85 -10.57 -6.27
CA ASN A 43 0.63 -11.37 -6.43
C ASN A 43 -0.46 -10.67 -7.26
N GLN A 44 -0.17 -9.48 -7.83
CA GLN A 44 -1.15 -8.63 -8.51
C GLN A 44 -2.47 -8.53 -7.71
N SER A 45 -2.35 -8.24 -6.42
CA SER A 45 -3.49 -8.12 -5.52
C SER A 45 -3.42 -6.84 -4.72
N PHE A 46 -4.57 -6.37 -4.22
CA PHE A 46 -4.60 -5.20 -3.36
C PHE A 46 -5.70 -5.35 -2.30
N VAL A 47 -5.50 -4.75 -1.13
CA VAL A 47 -6.52 -4.70 -0.09
C VAL A 47 -7.23 -3.36 -0.23
N MET A 48 -8.56 -3.39 -0.28
CA MET A 48 -9.39 -2.19 -0.23
C MET A 48 -10.28 -2.16 1.00
N GLU A 49 -10.43 -0.98 1.60
CA GLU A 49 -11.42 -0.73 2.63
C GLU A 49 -12.72 -0.23 1.99
N LYS A 50 -13.86 -0.83 2.35
CA LYS A 50 -15.19 -0.39 1.88
C LYS A 50 -15.48 1.04 2.35
N THR A 51 -15.97 1.89 1.44
CA THR A 51 -16.37 3.27 1.78
C THR A 51 -17.80 3.38 2.33
N GLY A 52 -18.03 4.37 3.20
CA GLY A 52 -19.09 4.42 4.21
C GLY A 52 -20.55 4.29 3.75
N LEU A 53 -20.89 4.67 2.51
CA LEU A 53 -22.27 4.52 2.02
C LEU A 53 -22.69 3.03 2.01
N MET A 54 -21.77 2.14 1.64
CA MET A 54 -22.05 0.70 1.64
C MET A 54 -22.04 0.11 3.06
N LYS A 55 -21.26 0.68 3.99
CA LYS A 55 -21.28 0.25 5.41
C LYS A 55 -22.70 0.39 5.99
N PHE A 56 -23.41 1.47 5.64
CA PHE A 56 -24.81 1.69 6.04
C PHE A 56 -25.76 0.64 5.46
N PHE A 57 -25.69 0.36 4.16
CA PHE A 57 -26.53 -0.66 3.52
C PHE A 57 -26.29 -2.07 4.07
N TYR A 58 -25.04 -2.45 4.36
CA TYR A 58 -24.75 -3.75 4.96
C TYR A 58 -25.23 -3.85 6.42
N ALA A 59 -25.17 -2.76 7.19
CA ALA A 59 -25.76 -2.72 8.53
C ALA A 59 -27.29 -2.90 8.46
N LEU A 60 -27.95 -2.25 7.50
CA LEU A 60 -29.39 -2.38 7.27
C LEU A 60 -29.78 -3.81 6.84
N LEU A 61 -29.02 -4.43 5.94
CA LEU A 61 -29.24 -5.82 5.53
C LEU A 61 -28.96 -6.83 6.66
N GLY A 62 -27.98 -6.54 7.52
CA GLY A 62 -27.71 -7.32 8.73
C GLY A 62 -28.90 -7.31 9.70
N ALA A 63 -29.58 -6.16 9.84
CA ALA A 63 -30.82 -6.07 10.62
C ALA A 63 -31.95 -6.95 10.04
N LEU A 64 -31.93 -7.20 8.73
CA LEU A 64 -32.86 -8.09 8.03
C LEU A 64 -32.42 -9.59 8.07
N LYS A 65 -31.50 -9.97 8.97
CA LYS A 65 -30.96 -11.34 9.13
C LYS A 65 -30.21 -11.90 7.91
N PHE A 66 -29.84 -11.08 6.93
CA PHE A 66 -28.86 -11.51 5.94
C PHE A 66 -27.47 -11.49 6.59
N GLN A 67 -26.77 -12.63 6.59
CA GLN A 67 -25.38 -12.71 7.04
C GLN A 67 -24.49 -11.89 6.10
N ALA A 68 -24.33 -10.61 6.40
CA ALA A 68 -23.39 -9.75 5.71
C ALA A 68 -21.96 -10.04 6.23
N PRO A 69 -20.95 -10.09 5.36
CA PRO A 69 -19.56 -10.26 5.78
C PRO A 69 -19.13 -9.10 6.68
N ARG A 70 -18.65 -9.42 7.89
CA ARG A 70 -18.23 -8.44 8.91
C ARG A 70 -16.91 -7.73 8.60
N SER A 71 -16.13 -8.25 7.65
CA SER A 71 -14.87 -7.61 7.26
C SER A 71 -15.14 -6.30 6.50
N THR A 72 -14.53 -5.22 6.97
CA THR A 72 -14.48 -3.92 6.28
C THR A 72 -13.51 -3.95 5.10
N ASP A 73 -12.54 -4.87 5.15
CA ASP A 73 -11.44 -4.96 4.23
C ASP A 73 -11.67 -6.15 3.29
N ILE A 74 -11.50 -5.92 1.99
CA ILE A 74 -11.62 -6.93 0.94
C ILE A 74 -10.25 -7.06 0.27
N THR A 75 -9.75 -8.29 0.21
CA THR A 75 -8.61 -8.61 -0.64
C THR A 75 -9.10 -8.79 -2.08
N VAL A 76 -8.64 -7.94 -2.98
CA VAL A 76 -8.97 -7.99 -4.40
C VAL A 76 -7.83 -8.70 -5.11
N ILE A 77 -8.15 -9.85 -5.70
CA ILE A 77 -7.22 -10.64 -6.50
C ILE A 77 -7.49 -10.32 -7.96
N THR A 78 -6.46 -9.91 -8.68
CA THR A 78 -6.54 -9.63 -10.12
C THR A 78 -5.83 -10.72 -10.90
N THR A 79 -6.23 -10.92 -12.14
CA THR A 79 -5.63 -11.87 -13.07
C THR A 79 -5.31 -11.15 -14.38
N THR A 80 -4.65 -11.85 -15.31
CA THR A 80 -4.44 -11.36 -16.68
C THR A 80 -5.74 -11.06 -17.44
N GLU A 81 -6.87 -11.60 -16.98
CA GLU A 81 -8.21 -11.35 -17.53
C GLU A 81 -8.91 -10.15 -16.87
N THR A 82 -8.35 -9.57 -15.81
CA THR A 82 -8.94 -8.42 -15.15
C THR A 82 -8.78 -7.18 -16.02
N GLU A 83 -9.90 -6.58 -16.43
CA GLU A 83 -9.89 -5.32 -17.17
C GLU A 83 -9.72 -4.13 -16.21
N PHE A 84 -8.72 -3.28 -16.47
CA PHE A 84 -8.53 -2.03 -15.75
C PHE A 84 -9.05 -0.87 -16.59
N LYS A 85 -9.84 0.00 -15.97
CA LYS A 85 -10.41 1.21 -16.58
C LYS A 85 -10.14 2.39 -15.67
N LYS A 86 -9.79 3.53 -16.23
CA LYS A 86 -9.52 4.76 -15.49
C LYS A 86 -10.52 5.83 -15.88
N LYS A 87 -11.17 6.43 -14.89
CA LYS A 87 -12.03 7.59 -15.13
C LYS A 87 -11.15 8.83 -15.32
N THR A 88 -11.26 9.46 -16.48
CA THR A 88 -10.59 10.72 -16.83
C THR A 88 -11.62 11.86 -16.91
N THR A 89 -11.15 13.09 -17.11
CA THR A 89 -12.03 14.24 -17.40
C THR A 89 -12.77 14.07 -18.72
N GLU A 90 -12.18 13.37 -19.68
CA GLU A 90 -12.71 13.13 -21.03
C GLU A 90 -13.57 11.85 -21.14
N GLY A 91 -13.65 11.04 -20.06
CA GLY A 91 -14.47 9.83 -20.06
C GLY A 91 -13.82 8.65 -19.34
N VAL A 92 -13.77 7.49 -20.00
CA VAL A 92 -13.18 6.25 -19.47
C VAL A 92 -12.08 5.80 -20.41
N ALA A 93 -10.85 5.74 -19.90
CA ALA A 93 -9.68 5.25 -20.63
C ALA A 93 -9.31 3.84 -20.17
N SER A 94 -8.50 3.14 -20.97
CA SER A 94 -7.83 1.92 -20.53
C SER A 94 -6.88 2.24 -19.37
N GLY A 95 -6.77 1.31 -18.42
CA GLY A 95 -5.81 1.40 -17.33
C GLY A 95 -5.00 0.11 -17.19
N ALA A 96 -4.13 0.06 -16.20
CA ALA A 96 -3.34 -1.10 -15.81
C ALA A 96 -3.29 -1.26 -14.28
N PHE A 97 -2.84 -2.41 -13.79
CA PHE A 97 -2.61 -2.63 -12.35
C PHE A 97 -1.61 -1.63 -11.77
N THR A 98 -0.60 -1.23 -12.56
CA THR A 98 0.42 -0.24 -12.20
C THR A 98 -0.13 1.18 -11.99
N ASP A 99 -1.37 1.45 -12.45
CA ASP A 99 -2.03 2.74 -12.21
C ASP A 99 -2.68 2.85 -10.83
N LEU A 100 -2.72 1.75 -10.07
CA LEU A 100 -3.26 1.75 -8.70
C LEU A 100 -2.28 2.42 -7.72
N ALA A 101 -2.83 3.28 -6.87
CA ALA A 101 -2.10 3.88 -5.76
C ALA A 101 -2.83 3.67 -4.42
N VAL A 102 -2.06 3.55 -3.34
CA VAL A 102 -2.61 3.56 -1.97
C VAL A 102 -3.34 4.89 -1.72
N GLY A 103 -4.53 4.81 -1.14
CA GLY A 103 -5.44 5.94 -0.92
C GLY A 103 -6.37 6.23 -2.11
N GLN A 104 -6.22 5.53 -3.23
CA GLN A 104 -7.07 5.74 -4.40
C GLN A 104 -8.45 5.09 -4.21
N ARG A 105 -9.50 5.78 -4.66
CA ARG A 105 -10.84 5.19 -4.72
C ARG A 105 -10.96 4.30 -5.94
N VAL A 106 -11.47 3.10 -5.75
CA VAL A 106 -11.68 2.12 -6.82
C VAL A 106 -13.07 1.52 -6.71
N GLN A 107 -13.66 1.23 -7.86
CA GLN A 107 -14.84 0.40 -7.98
C GLN A 107 -14.43 -0.93 -8.59
N VAL A 108 -14.68 -2.03 -7.88
CA VAL A 108 -14.30 -3.36 -8.31
C VAL A 108 -15.55 -4.18 -8.58
N LYS A 109 -15.61 -4.79 -9.76
CA LYS A 109 -16.64 -5.75 -10.14
C LYS A 109 -15.99 -7.13 -10.29
N GLY A 110 -16.57 -8.13 -9.66
CA GLY A 110 -15.99 -9.48 -9.67
C GLY A 110 -16.84 -10.49 -8.93
N SER A 111 -16.23 -11.62 -8.59
CA SER A 111 -16.88 -12.73 -7.88
C SER A 111 -16.21 -12.95 -6.53
N TYR A 112 -16.99 -13.12 -5.47
CA TYR A 112 -16.44 -13.51 -4.18
C TYR A 112 -15.90 -14.94 -4.26
N LEU A 113 -14.68 -15.13 -3.76
CA LEU A 113 -14.14 -16.46 -3.56
C LEU A 113 -14.69 -17.00 -2.25
N LYS A 114 -15.22 -18.23 -2.28
CA LYS A 114 -15.65 -18.93 -1.08
C LYS A 114 -14.40 -19.41 -0.34
N GLU A 115 -13.83 -18.56 0.49
CA GLU A 115 -12.79 -18.99 1.42
C GLU A 115 -13.42 -19.75 2.58
N SER A 116 -12.80 -20.88 2.96
CA SER A 116 -13.25 -21.75 4.04
C SER A 116 -13.15 -21.09 5.42
N THR A 117 -12.41 -19.98 5.53
CA THR A 117 -12.12 -19.29 6.78
C THR A 117 -12.97 -18.04 6.94
N THR A 118 -13.53 -17.85 8.14
CA THR A 118 -14.64 -16.94 8.44
C THR A 118 -14.29 -15.45 8.47
N THR A 119 -13.02 -15.06 8.31
CA THR A 119 -12.58 -13.70 8.63
C THR A 119 -12.11 -12.88 7.43
N LYS A 120 -11.65 -13.50 6.34
CA LYS A 120 -11.17 -12.77 5.16
C LYS A 120 -12.17 -12.90 4.02
N THR A 121 -12.43 -11.77 3.36
CA THR A 121 -13.28 -11.72 2.17
C THR A 121 -12.39 -11.45 0.98
N SER A 122 -12.25 -12.45 0.11
CA SER A 122 -11.49 -12.34 -1.13
C SER A 122 -12.44 -12.17 -2.32
N LEU A 123 -12.10 -11.28 -3.23
CA LEU A 123 -12.87 -10.97 -4.44
C LEU A 123 -11.96 -11.12 -5.65
N LYS A 124 -12.29 -12.05 -6.55
CA LYS A 124 -11.63 -12.19 -7.85
C LYS A 124 -12.21 -11.15 -8.80
N ALA A 125 -11.40 -10.16 -9.17
CA ALA A 125 -11.85 -9.03 -9.99
C ALA A 125 -11.97 -9.41 -11.47
N THR A 126 -13.08 -9.02 -12.09
CA THR A 126 -13.25 -9.05 -13.54
C THR A 126 -13.02 -7.67 -14.14
N ASN A 127 -13.41 -6.62 -13.43
CA ASN A 127 -13.19 -5.22 -13.84
C ASN A 127 -12.78 -4.40 -12.62
N VAL A 128 -11.75 -3.56 -12.78
CA VAL A 128 -11.30 -2.58 -11.79
C VAL A 128 -11.41 -1.19 -12.42
N PHE A 129 -12.33 -0.39 -11.91
CA PHE A 129 -12.51 1.00 -12.28
C PHE A 129 -11.77 1.88 -11.28
N ILE A 130 -10.66 2.44 -11.73
CA ILE A 130 -9.89 3.44 -11.02
C ILE A 130 -10.68 4.74 -11.10
N LEU A 131 -11.34 5.09 -9.99
CA LEU A 131 -12.07 6.34 -9.90
C LEU A 131 -11.05 7.46 -9.82
N THR A 132 -11.38 8.59 -10.45
CA THR A 132 -10.54 9.80 -10.52
C THR A 132 -9.86 10.00 -9.18
N PRO A 133 -8.53 10.26 -9.15
CA PRO A 133 -7.80 10.41 -7.90
C PRO A 133 -8.59 11.34 -7.00
N VAL A 134 -8.69 10.97 -5.71
CA VAL A 134 -8.93 11.99 -4.69
C VAL A 134 -7.92 13.07 -5.06
N GLN A 135 -8.41 14.26 -5.42
CA GLN A 135 -7.57 15.44 -5.41
C GLN A 135 -7.16 15.56 -3.95
N VAL A 136 -6.12 14.82 -3.59
CA VAL A 136 -5.29 15.16 -2.46
C VAL A 136 -4.89 16.56 -2.89
N ALA A 137 -5.43 17.56 -2.20
CA ALA A 137 -4.93 18.91 -2.32
C ALA A 137 -3.43 18.76 -2.09
N LEU A 138 -2.68 18.67 -3.18
CA LEU A 138 -1.24 18.60 -3.17
C LEU A 138 -0.87 19.91 -2.54
N LYS A 139 -0.40 19.81 -1.31
CA LYS A 139 -0.02 20.99 -0.57
C LYS A 139 1.37 21.24 -1.07
N GLU A 140 1.46 22.15 -2.03
CA GLU A 140 2.70 22.49 -2.71
C GLU A 140 3.86 22.51 -1.73
N CYS A 141 4.93 21.83 -2.10
CA CYS A 141 6.15 21.94 -1.34
C CYS A 141 6.61 23.40 -1.39
N GLN A 142 6.95 23.97 -0.24
CA GLN A 142 7.54 25.31 -0.17
C GLN A 142 9.05 25.21 0.00
N THR A 143 9.52 24.10 0.55
CA THR A 143 10.91 23.83 0.85
C THR A 143 11.26 22.37 0.55
N ASP A 144 12.54 22.06 0.40
CA ASP A 144 13.02 20.68 0.27
C ASP A 144 12.59 19.79 1.46
N ALA A 145 12.38 20.38 2.64
CA ALA A 145 11.91 19.68 3.83
C ALA A 145 10.45 19.19 3.72
N ASP A 146 9.68 19.75 2.79
CA ASP A 146 8.31 19.32 2.47
C ASP A 146 8.29 18.13 1.52
N CYS A 147 9.43 17.74 0.95
CA CYS A 147 9.56 16.58 0.07
C CYS A 147 10.21 15.41 0.81
N THR A 148 9.72 14.20 0.52
CA THR A 148 10.27 12.96 1.06
C THR A 148 10.28 11.90 -0.02
N TRP A 149 11.28 11.02 0.04
CA TRP A 149 11.29 9.89 -0.85
C TRP A 149 10.18 8.91 -0.44
N CYS A 150 9.51 8.33 -1.42
CA CYS A 150 8.59 7.23 -1.19
C CYS A 150 8.63 6.18 -2.29
N GLY A 151 9.22 5.01 -1.96
CA GLY A 151 9.40 3.92 -2.92
C GLY A 151 10.37 4.31 -4.02
N ASN A 152 9.88 4.56 -5.24
CA ASN A 152 10.67 5.04 -6.37
C ASN A 152 10.34 6.48 -6.78
N THR A 153 9.54 7.18 -5.98
CA THR A 153 8.99 8.50 -6.30
C THR A 153 9.28 9.51 -5.21
N CYS A 154 9.45 10.78 -5.58
CA CYS A 154 9.58 11.91 -4.66
C CYS A 154 8.18 12.48 -4.42
N VAL A 155 7.74 12.55 -3.16
CA VAL A 155 6.36 12.95 -2.79
C VAL A 155 6.37 14.00 -1.69
N GLU A 156 5.29 14.76 -1.56
CA GLU A 156 5.12 15.70 -0.46
C GLU A 156 4.93 14.96 0.87
N LYS A 157 5.70 15.32 1.89
CA LYS A 157 5.69 14.74 3.22
C LYS A 157 4.31 14.82 3.89
N ASN A 158 3.55 15.88 3.64
CA ASN A 158 2.21 16.05 4.21
C ASN A 158 1.18 15.05 3.62
N THR A 159 1.40 14.55 2.40
CA THR A 159 0.54 13.52 1.78
C THR A 159 0.74 12.13 2.38
N LEU A 160 1.83 11.91 3.13
CA LEU A 160 2.07 10.65 3.85
C LEU A 160 1.30 10.52 5.16
N LYS A 161 0.67 11.59 5.68
CA LYS A 161 -0.09 11.49 6.95
C LYS A 161 -1.18 10.42 6.94
N ASN A 162 -1.70 10.08 5.75
CA ASN A 162 -2.71 9.04 5.54
C ASN A 162 -2.24 7.90 4.61
N ARG A 163 -0.95 7.82 4.27
CA ARG A 163 -0.40 6.79 3.36
C ARG A 163 0.83 6.16 3.98
N MET A 164 0.94 4.84 3.88
CA MET A 164 2.15 4.13 4.28
C MET A 164 3.19 4.21 3.17
N CYS A 165 4.42 4.54 3.54
CA CYS A 165 5.54 4.62 2.63
C CYS A 165 6.48 3.44 2.86
N ALA A 166 6.77 2.66 1.81
CA ALA A 166 7.60 1.46 1.91
C ALA A 166 9.10 1.79 2.07
N GLN A 167 9.56 2.94 1.57
CA GLN A 167 10.96 3.37 1.60
C GLN A 167 11.04 4.90 1.65
N VAL A 168 11.61 5.44 2.72
CA VAL A 168 11.65 6.91 2.97
C VAL A 168 12.98 7.55 2.52
N MET A 169 13.96 6.73 2.12
CA MET A 169 15.29 7.18 1.75
C MET A 169 15.51 7.08 0.23
N PRO A 170 16.06 8.12 -0.43
CA PRO A 170 16.33 8.09 -1.86
C PRO A 170 17.42 7.05 -2.20
N PRO A 171 17.35 6.45 -3.41
CA PRO A 171 18.43 5.65 -3.96
C PRO A 171 19.72 6.47 -4.10
N GLU A 172 20.86 5.78 -4.12
CA GLU A 172 22.18 6.40 -4.27
C GLU A 172 22.25 7.31 -5.51
N GLY A 173 22.82 8.49 -5.35
CA GLY A 173 22.97 9.50 -6.41
C GLY A 173 21.76 10.41 -6.66
N TYR A 174 20.65 10.23 -5.93
CA TYR A 174 19.44 11.03 -6.09
C TYR A 174 19.07 11.78 -4.82
N ASP A 175 18.49 12.97 -4.99
CA ASP A 175 17.80 13.70 -3.92
C ASP A 175 16.35 14.00 -4.31
N CYS A 176 15.51 14.14 -3.29
CA CYS A 176 14.13 14.60 -3.40
C CYS A 176 14.12 16.09 -3.09
N LYS A 177 13.90 16.93 -4.10
CA LYS A 177 13.89 18.39 -3.92
C LYS A 177 12.55 18.99 -4.31
N CYS A 178 12.20 20.08 -3.65
CA CYS A 178 11.14 20.93 -4.10
C CYS A 178 11.68 21.78 -5.25
N VAL A 179 11.15 21.58 -6.44
CA VAL A 179 11.54 22.38 -7.61
C VAL A 179 10.44 23.41 -7.84
N LEU A 180 10.83 24.68 -7.75
CA LEU A 180 10.03 25.82 -8.18
C LEU A 180 10.28 25.97 -9.68
N ASP A 181 9.37 25.48 -10.51
CA ASP A 181 9.47 25.70 -11.96
C ASP A 181 9.19 27.20 -12.22
N HIS A 182 10.25 27.97 -12.45
CA HIS A 182 10.19 29.44 -12.62
C HIS A 182 9.55 29.91 -13.94
N ASP A 183 9.07 28.99 -14.77
CA ASP A 183 8.29 29.28 -15.98
C ASP A 183 7.26 28.16 -16.15
N CYS A 184 6.01 28.43 -15.78
CA CYS A 184 4.89 27.51 -15.98
C CYS A 184 3.98 27.97 -17.13
N PRO A 185 4.36 27.80 -18.42
CA PRO A 185 3.40 27.93 -19.51
C PRO A 185 2.47 26.70 -19.50
N GLY A 186 1.29 26.84 -18.89
CA GLY A 186 0.23 25.82 -18.98
C GLY A 186 -0.54 25.48 -17.70
N VAL A 187 -0.36 26.19 -16.58
CA VAL A 187 -1.15 25.92 -15.37
C VAL A 187 -2.51 26.61 -15.47
N ILE A 188 -3.59 25.83 -15.38
CA ILE A 188 -4.96 26.35 -15.26
C ILE A 188 -5.08 26.98 -13.87
N PRO A 189 -5.38 28.29 -13.74
CA PRO A 189 -5.52 28.94 -12.45
C PRO A 189 -6.54 28.22 -11.57
N VAL A 190 -6.16 27.88 -10.34
CA VAL A 190 -7.11 27.37 -9.35
C VAL A 190 -7.86 28.55 -8.78
N THR A 191 -9.11 28.68 -9.21
CA THR A 191 -10.02 29.70 -8.74
C THR A 191 -10.68 29.22 -7.45
N ILE A 192 -10.39 29.89 -6.33
CA ILE A 192 -11.02 29.62 -5.03
C ILE A 192 -12.07 30.69 -4.79
N THR A 193 -13.34 30.31 -4.76
CA THR A 193 -14.43 31.21 -4.37
C THR A 193 -14.70 31.03 -2.88
N SER A 194 -14.49 32.08 -2.09
CA SER A 194 -14.84 32.10 -0.66
C SER A 194 -16.37 32.14 -0.46
N ALA A 195 -16.81 31.87 0.76
CA ALA A 195 -18.24 31.76 1.10
C ALA A 195 -19.05 33.06 0.88
N ASP A 196 -18.38 34.20 0.80
CA ASP A 196 -18.93 35.52 0.46
C ASP A 196 -18.94 35.82 -1.05
N GLY A 197 -18.56 34.85 -1.89
CA GLY A 197 -18.51 34.99 -3.34
C GLY A 197 -17.25 35.67 -3.87
N HIS A 198 -16.27 35.97 -3.02
CA HIS A 198 -15.02 36.55 -3.48
C HIS A 198 -14.14 35.50 -4.15
N VAL A 199 -13.69 35.80 -5.37
CA VAL A 199 -12.98 34.88 -6.24
C VAL A 199 -11.49 35.21 -6.15
N THR A 200 -10.70 34.34 -5.51
CA THR A 200 -9.25 34.50 -5.37
C THR A 200 -8.54 33.49 -6.27
N THR A 201 -7.66 34.01 -7.13
CA THR A 201 -6.81 33.22 -8.01
C THR A 201 -5.39 33.29 -7.48
N LEU A 202 -4.83 32.17 -7.00
CA LEU A 202 -3.47 32.12 -6.45
C LEU A 202 -2.51 31.50 -7.48
N PRO A 203 -1.31 32.08 -7.69
CA PRO A 203 -0.24 31.38 -8.38
C PRO A 203 0.25 30.25 -7.46
N SER A 204 0.30 29.03 -7.99
CA SER A 204 0.69 27.84 -7.23
C SER A 204 1.83 27.16 -7.99
N CYS A 205 3.02 27.06 -7.39
CA CYS A 205 4.18 26.42 -8.01
C CYS A 205 5.16 25.85 -6.97
N GLY A 206 5.05 24.55 -6.69
CA GLY A 206 6.10 23.75 -6.03
C GLY A 206 5.82 22.25 -6.15
N HIS A 207 6.70 21.51 -6.84
CA HIS A 207 6.56 20.06 -6.97
C HIS A 207 7.80 19.31 -6.47
N CYS A 208 7.57 18.20 -5.77
CA CYS A 208 8.63 17.30 -5.35
C CYS A 208 9.15 16.50 -6.56
N LYS A 209 10.42 16.70 -6.92
CA LYS A 209 11.05 16.06 -8.08
C LYS A 209 12.31 15.31 -7.67
N LYS A 210 12.54 14.18 -8.34
CA LYS A 210 13.81 13.47 -8.32
C LYS A 210 14.84 14.30 -9.08
N VAL A 211 15.92 14.66 -8.43
CA VAL A 211 17.05 15.38 -9.05
C VAL A 211 18.34 14.59 -8.86
N LEU A 212 19.19 14.58 -9.88
CA LEU A 212 20.57 14.10 -9.73
C LEU A 212 21.32 15.08 -8.82
N ARG A 213 22.21 14.57 -7.97
CA ARG A 213 23.12 15.42 -7.20
C ARG A 213 24.07 16.17 -8.14
N SER A 214 23.78 17.44 -8.40
CA SER A 214 24.66 18.37 -9.11
C SER A 214 25.45 19.21 -8.10
N GLY A 215 26.58 18.70 -7.62
CA GLY A 215 27.50 19.50 -6.79
C GLY A 215 28.65 18.69 -6.19
N PRO A 216 29.81 19.33 -5.93
CA PRO A 216 30.89 18.71 -5.19
C PRO A 216 30.40 18.44 -3.77
N SER A 217 30.48 17.17 -3.39
CA SER A 217 30.08 16.65 -2.08
C SER A 217 30.65 17.52 -0.95
N THR A 218 29.84 18.42 -0.39
CA THR A 218 30.10 18.95 0.95
C THR A 218 30.16 17.76 1.87
N THR A 219 31.29 17.61 2.54
CA THR A 219 31.69 16.47 3.37
C THR A 219 30.73 16.27 4.55
N HIS A 220 29.54 15.77 4.28
CA HIS A 220 28.89 14.84 5.18
C HIS A 220 29.71 13.55 5.12
N PRO A 221 30.01 12.90 6.26
CA PRO A 221 30.73 11.64 6.27
C PRO A 221 30.04 10.73 5.27
N ALA A 222 30.80 10.34 4.24
CA ALA A 222 30.31 9.58 3.11
C ALA A 222 29.44 8.44 3.65
N THR A 223 28.15 8.46 3.34
CA THR A 223 27.30 7.29 3.51
C THR A 223 27.90 6.27 2.56
N SER A 224 28.74 5.40 3.12
CA SER A 224 29.42 4.32 2.44
C SER A 224 28.41 3.60 1.56
N THR A 225 28.77 3.36 0.30
CA THR A 225 28.25 2.25 -0.49
C THR A 225 28.00 1.11 0.48
N SER A 226 26.75 0.68 0.65
CA SER A 226 26.40 -0.32 1.66
C SER A 226 26.86 -1.70 1.20
N GLU A 227 28.17 -1.84 1.05
CA GLU A 227 28.86 -3.10 0.93
C GLU A 227 28.64 -3.83 2.26
N ILE A 228 28.05 -5.02 2.19
CA ILE A 228 27.89 -5.86 3.37
C ILE A 228 29.29 -6.20 3.86
N ILE A 229 29.63 -5.74 5.06
CA ILE A 229 30.90 -6.06 5.69
C ILE A 229 30.89 -7.57 5.96
N ASP A 230 31.77 -8.34 5.31
CA ASP A 230 31.91 -9.79 5.50
C ASP A 230 32.65 -10.11 6.83
N LYS A 231 32.10 -9.59 7.92
CA LYS A 231 32.44 -9.86 9.32
C LYS A 231 31.15 -9.91 10.12
N THR A 232 31.18 -10.45 11.33
CA THR A 232 30.08 -10.29 12.30
C THR A 232 30.04 -8.88 12.89
N CYS A 233 28.93 -8.49 13.53
CA CYS A 233 28.79 -7.22 14.24
C CYS A 233 29.93 -6.99 15.21
N GLN A 234 30.19 -8.02 16.03
CA GLN A 234 31.20 -7.97 17.07
C GLN A 234 32.60 -7.81 16.48
N GLU A 235 32.95 -8.58 15.44
CA GLU A 235 34.25 -8.49 14.79
C GLU A 235 34.47 -7.14 14.10
N ALA A 236 33.43 -6.61 13.44
CA ALA A 236 33.50 -5.32 12.77
C ALA A 236 33.66 -4.16 13.78
N CYS A 237 32.96 -4.21 14.91
CA CYS A 237 33.08 -3.21 15.98
C CYS A 237 34.43 -3.30 16.71
N ILE A 238 34.92 -4.49 17.07
CA ILE A 238 36.25 -4.67 17.67
C ILE A 238 37.34 -4.15 16.74
N ALA A 239 37.25 -4.43 15.43
CA ALA A 239 38.21 -3.96 14.44
C ALA A 239 38.29 -2.42 14.35
N GLN A 240 37.26 -1.70 14.79
CA GLN A 240 37.23 -0.24 14.86
C GLN A 240 37.51 0.32 16.27
N GLY A 241 37.89 -0.52 17.24
CA GLY A 241 38.25 -0.10 18.60
C GLY A 241 37.07 0.06 19.55
N TYR A 242 35.92 -0.54 19.26
CA TYR A 242 34.76 -0.60 20.15
C TYR A 242 34.79 -1.86 21.03
N THR A 243 34.17 -1.82 22.21
CA THR A 243 34.14 -2.96 23.15
C THR A 243 33.12 -4.02 22.75
N ASN A 244 32.02 -3.61 22.11
CA ASN A 244 31.01 -4.52 21.60
C ASN A 244 30.30 -4.02 20.33
N GLY A 245 29.64 -4.93 19.64
CA GLY A 245 28.79 -4.66 18.48
C GLY A 245 27.46 -5.40 18.59
N ILE A 246 26.35 -4.70 18.36
CA ILE A 246 25.00 -5.23 18.40
C ILE A 246 24.35 -5.04 17.03
N CYS A 247 23.78 -6.12 16.49
CA CYS A 247 22.89 -6.00 15.34
C CYS A 247 21.52 -5.48 15.81
N ARG A 248 21.11 -4.32 15.32
CA ARG A 248 19.74 -3.83 15.50
C ARG A 248 18.96 -4.03 14.21
N GLN A 249 17.86 -4.77 14.30
CA GLN A 249 16.93 -4.98 13.20
C GLN A 249 15.58 -4.39 13.58
N TRP A 250 14.93 -3.74 12.63
CA TRP A 250 13.60 -3.14 12.84
C TRP A 250 12.57 -3.79 11.93
N ALA A 251 11.36 -3.98 12.45
CA ALA A 251 10.22 -4.30 11.60
C ALA A 251 9.94 -3.10 10.69
N VAL A 252 9.71 -3.34 9.39
CA VAL A 252 9.32 -2.32 8.41
C VAL A 252 7.91 -1.83 8.73
N THR A 253 7.81 -0.89 9.67
CA THR A 253 6.56 -0.28 10.12
C THR A 253 6.69 1.24 10.06
N ALA A 254 5.57 1.92 9.83
CA ALA A 254 5.55 3.39 9.66
C ALA A 254 6.02 4.18 10.90
N GLN A 255 6.15 3.53 12.06
CA GLN A 255 6.54 4.16 13.32
C GLN A 255 7.90 3.66 13.84
N ALA A 256 8.59 2.78 13.09
CA ALA A 256 9.89 2.28 13.49
C ALA A 256 10.91 3.43 13.48
N LYS A 257 11.54 3.66 14.63
CA LYS A 257 12.73 4.52 14.72
C LYS A 257 13.93 3.68 14.30
N PHE A 258 14.40 3.89 13.07
CA PHE A 258 15.60 3.26 12.54
C PHE A 258 16.85 3.97 13.05
N GLY A 259 17.90 3.21 13.37
CA GLY A 259 19.19 3.75 13.78
C GLY A 259 19.63 3.31 15.17
N CYS A 260 20.92 3.46 15.45
CA CYS A 260 21.51 3.11 16.73
C CYS A 260 21.04 4.04 17.87
N ASN A 261 21.24 3.62 19.12
CA ASN A 261 20.98 4.50 20.26
C ASN A 261 21.95 5.70 20.25
N LEU A 262 21.63 6.75 21.03
CA LEU A 262 22.45 7.97 21.13
C LEU A 262 23.90 7.71 21.60
N ASN A 263 24.15 6.60 22.29
CA ASN A 263 25.46 6.20 22.81
C ASN A 263 26.15 5.12 21.94
N GLU A 264 25.62 4.82 20.76
CA GLU A 264 26.11 3.80 19.84
C GLU A 264 26.56 4.44 18.53
N THR A 265 27.63 3.93 17.92
CA THR A 265 28.08 4.34 16.58
C THR A 265 27.58 3.36 15.53
N GLU A 266 26.90 3.87 14.51
CA GLU A 266 26.51 3.08 13.34
C GLU A 266 27.70 2.86 12.40
N ILE A 267 27.96 1.61 12.02
CA ILE A 267 29.05 1.26 11.07
C ILE A 267 28.57 0.56 9.79
N GLY A 268 27.27 0.59 9.52
CA GLY A 268 26.67 -0.03 8.33
C GLY A 268 26.06 -1.41 8.59
N GLN A 269 26.15 -2.31 7.61
CA GLN A 269 25.61 -3.67 7.69
C GLN A 269 26.73 -4.71 7.69
N THR A 270 26.66 -5.65 8.63
CA THR A 270 27.55 -6.81 8.70
C THR A 270 26.83 -8.07 8.22
N LYS A 271 27.58 -9.14 7.94
CA LYS A 271 27.06 -10.43 7.46
C LYS A 271 25.93 -11.01 8.32
N ASP A 272 26.11 -10.93 9.63
CA ASP A 272 25.15 -11.37 10.66
C ASP A 272 24.06 -10.32 10.97
N CYS A 273 24.16 -9.14 10.37
CA CYS A 273 23.18 -8.06 10.50
C CYS A 273 22.48 -7.73 9.19
N THR A 274 22.10 -8.79 8.48
CA THR A 274 21.26 -8.73 7.29
C THR A 274 19.86 -9.24 7.62
N THR A 275 18.83 -8.59 7.08
CA THR A 275 17.45 -9.05 7.24
C THR A 275 17.05 -9.83 6.01
N ILE A 276 16.82 -11.14 6.15
CA ILE A 276 16.36 -11.98 5.06
C ILE A 276 14.83 -12.02 5.08
N VAL A 277 14.20 -11.54 4.01
CA VAL A 277 12.75 -11.66 3.80
C VAL A 277 12.52 -12.46 2.53
N ASN A 278 11.84 -13.60 2.64
CA ASN A 278 11.57 -14.51 1.52
C ASN A 278 12.83 -14.93 0.74
N GLY A 279 13.95 -15.17 1.44
CA GLY A 279 15.20 -15.59 0.81
C GLY A 279 16.03 -14.45 0.18
N HIS A 280 15.56 -13.20 0.24
CA HIS A 280 16.31 -12.04 -0.23
C HIS A 280 16.80 -11.19 0.94
N SER A 281 18.06 -10.76 0.88
CA SER A 281 18.63 -9.80 1.84
C SER A 281 18.09 -8.40 1.55
N LEU A 282 17.45 -7.78 2.55
CA LEU A 282 16.98 -6.41 2.47
C LEU A 282 18.02 -5.47 3.09
N LEU A 283 18.67 -4.69 2.24
CA LEU A 283 19.63 -3.66 2.64
C LEU A 283 18.90 -2.51 3.36
N GLY A 284 19.53 -1.96 4.41
CA GLY A 284 19.04 -0.83 5.20
C GLY A 284 18.11 -1.16 6.38
N ILE A 285 17.69 -2.42 6.57
CA ILE A 285 16.77 -2.82 7.66
C ILE A 285 17.51 -3.27 8.93
N GLY A 286 18.64 -3.98 8.77
CA GLY A 286 19.59 -4.22 9.84
C GLY A 286 20.64 -3.11 9.88
N LYS A 287 21.11 -2.73 11.07
CA LYS A 287 22.30 -1.88 11.24
C LYS A 287 23.15 -2.40 12.38
N THR A 288 24.46 -2.38 12.17
CA THR A 288 25.45 -2.74 13.18
C THR A 288 25.78 -1.50 14.01
N CYS A 289 25.52 -1.59 15.31
CA CYS A 289 25.68 -0.52 16.29
C CYS A 289 26.78 -0.88 17.29
N CYS A 290 27.85 -0.09 17.34
CA CYS A 290 29.01 -0.33 18.20
C CYS A 290 28.97 0.53 19.47
N CYS A 291 29.28 -0.05 20.63
CA CYS A 291 29.42 0.71 21.89
C CYS A 291 30.89 0.80 22.30
N LYS A 292 31.28 1.94 22.89
CA LYS A 292 32.57 2.07 23.58
C LYS A 292 32.47 1.53 24.99
#